data_AF-A0A2V7MB69-F1
#
_entry.id   AF-A0A2V7MB69-F1
#
_cell.length_a   1.000
_cell.length_b   1.000
_cell.length_c   1.000
_cell.angle_alpha   90.00
_cell.angle_beta   90.00
_cell.angle_gamma   90.00
#
_symmetry.space_group_name_H-M   'P 1'
#
loop_
_entity.id
_entity.type
_entity.pdbx_description
1 polymer ?
#
loop_
_entity_poly.entity_id
_entity_poly.type
_entity_poly.pdbx_seq_one_letter_code
_entity_poly.pdbx_strand_id
1 'polypeptide(L)'
;MRVIREMSFTAVVLSAALFAAPGALSAQTHADSVKLRNDCRLAVQVLTAGVPGPQRTEALNTIGLCGAEGVPALVKVWSAAGDDRAELGLLVTATRGFVTPELVSALFTTLEQRGRSLNARVAALLVLLTYADPAVVPGFDDFVGDSSELLVHHYGAIDHPAPVVGRERLTESLANRLRSTLQPIAATDGDARMRIAARVALKNPPLAP
;
A
#
# COMPACT_ATOMS: atom_id res chain seq x y z
N MET A 1 -83.42 50.85 -7.70
CA MET A 1 -83.61 49.68 -6.80
C MET A 1 -83.11 48.42 -7.49
N ARG A 2 -81.93 47.91 -7.13
CA ARG A 2 -81.64 46.47 -7.25
C ARG A 2 -80.60 46.09 -6.21
N VAL A 3 -81.02 45.07 -5.48
CA VAL A 3 -80.55 44.56 -4.20
C VAL A 3 -79.14 43.93 -4.29
N ILE A 4 -78.37 44.21 -3.25
CA ILE A 4 -77.08 43.62 -2.86
C ILE A 4 -77.21 42.10 -2.74
N ARG A 5 -76.23 41.35 -3.25
CA ARG A 5 -75.98 39.99 -2.74
C ARG A 5 -74.48 39.77 -2.59
N GLU A 6 -74.03 39.95 -1.35
CA GLU A 6 -72.77 39.42 -0.85
C GLU A 6 -72.87 37.89 -0.78
N MET A 7 -71.84 37.18 -1.23
CA MET A 7 -71.44 35.90 -0.64
C MET A 7 -69.91 35.78 -0.78
N SER A 8 -69.25 36.04 0.34
CA SER A 8 -67.84 35.79 0.60
C SER A 8 -67.52 34.30 0.47
N PHE A 9 -66.48 33.95 -0.28
CA PHE A 9 -65.76 32.69 -0.10
C PHE A 9 -64.26 32.95 -0.06
N THR A 10 -63.74 32.74 1.13
CA THR A 10 -62.34 32.74 1.55
C THR A 10 -61.62 31.49 1.07
N ALA A 11 -60.36 31.69 0.65
CA ALA A 11 -59.24 30.72 0.55
C ALA A 11 -59.46 29.51 -0.40
N VAL A 12 -58.49 29.07 -1.20
CA VAL A 12 -57.13 28.64 -0.85
C VAL A 12 -56.26 28.78 -2.10
N VAL A 13 -55.19 29.56 -2.02
CA VAL A 13 -54.01 29.39 -2.88
C VAL A 13 -53.07 28.52 -2.08
N LEU A 14 -52.75 27.30 -2.54
CA LEU A 14 -51.52 26.63 -2.14
C LEU A 14 -51.13 25.54 -3.17
N SER A 15 -50.14 25.90 -3.97
CA SER A 15 -49.03 25.06 -4.40
C SER A 15 -49.33 23.69 -5.01
N ALA A 16 -49.40 23.65 -6.34
CA ALA A 16 -49.15 22.42 -7.09
C ALA A 16 -47.71 21.97 -6.83
N ALA A 17 -47.56 20.89 -6.05
CA ALA A 17 -46.30 20.23 -5.80
C ALA A 17 -45.74 19.68 -7.13
N LEU A 18 -44.66 20.30 -7.62
CA LEU A 18 -43.69 19.61 -8.46
C LEU A 18 -43.12 18.46 -7.62
N PHE A 19 -43.55 17.23 -7.91
CA PHE A 19 -42.82 16.05 -7.49
C PHE A 19 -41.45 16.08 -8.18
N ALA A 20 -40.48 16.72 -7.54
CA ALA A 20 -39.08 16.46 -7.77
C ALA A 20 -38.84 15.00 -7.39
N ALA A 21 -38.62 14.14 -8.39
CA ALA A 21 -38.13 12.80 -8.14
C ALA A 21 -36.80 12.91 -7.38
N PRO A 22 -36.66 12.37 -6.16
CA PRO A 22 -35.38 12.24 -5.50
C PRO A 22 -34.71 10.99 -6.09
N GLY A 23 -34.26 11.09 -7.33
CA GLY A 23 -33.73 9.97 -8.08
C GLY A 23 -32.54 10.40 -8.89
N ALA A 24 -31.37 9.88 -8.51
CA ALA A 24 -30.09 9.98 -9.19
C ALA A 24 -29.31 11.28 -9.00
N LEU A 25 -28.67 11.41 -7.83
CA LEU A 25 -27.31 11.97 -7.72
C LEU A 25 -26.65 11.49 -6.43
N SER A 26 -26.63 10.17 -6.25
CA SER A 26 -25.72 9.49 -5.33
C SER A 26 -25.00 8.39 -6.11
N ALA A 27 -24.16 8.79 -7.06
CA ALA A 27 -23.17 7.93 -7.68
C ALA A 27 -21.77 8.53 -7.45
N GLN A 28 -21.44 8.77 -6.19
CA GLN A 28 -20.05 8.82 -5.75
C GLN A 28 -19.70 7.45 -5.18
N THR A 29 -19.42 6.49 -6.06
CA THR A 29 -18.69 5.27 -5.72
C THR A 29 -17.29 5.37 -6.31
N HIS A 30 -16.37 5.93 -5.52
CA HIS A 30 -14.93 5.77 -5.73
C HIS A 30 -14.58 4.27 -5.60
N ALA A 31 -14.19 3.61 -6.70
CA ALA A 31 -13.29 2.44 -6.78
C ALA A 31 -13.27 1.74 -8.16
N ASP A 32 -14.17 2.05 -9.10
CA ASP A 32 -14.42 1.14 -10.24
C ASP A 32 -14.63 1.83 -11.61
N SER A 33 -13.80 2.81 -11.95
CA SER A 33 -13.87 3.43 -13.28
C SER A 33 -13.33 2.51 -14.38
N VAL A 34 -13.95 2.54 -15.58
CA VAL A 34 -13.42 1.84 -16.78
C VAL A 34 -11.97 2.25 -17.05
N LYS A 35 -11.64 3.52 -16.78
CA LYS A 35 -10.27 4.03 -16.88
C LYS A 35 -9.31 3.28 -15.96
N LEU A 36 -9.62 3.19 -14.66
CA LEU A 36 -8.76 2.49 -13.69
C LEU A 36 -8.55 1.02 -14.08
N ARG A 37 -9.61 0.31 -14.49
CA ARG A 37 -9.47 -1.09 -14.95
C ARG A 37 -8.55 -1.21 -16.18
N ASN A 38 -8.65 -0.29 -17.12
CA ASN A 38 -7.76 -0.26 -18.29
C ASN A 38 -6.32 0.06 -17.91
N ASP A 39 -6.11 1.03 -17.02
CA ASP A 39 -4.80 1.42 -16.51
C ASP A 39 -4.15 0.26 -15.75
N CYS A 40 -4.93 -0.46 -14.93
CA CYS A 40 -4.48 -1.66 -14.21
C CYS A 40 -4.09 -2.80 -15.13
N ARG A 41 -4.89 -3.09 -16.16
CA ARG A 41 -4.53 -4.07 -17.18
C ARG A 41 -3.23 -3.71 -17.89
N LEU A 42 -3.04 -2.44 -18.23
CA LEU A 42 -1.80 -1.96 -18.87
C LEU A 42 -0.61 -2.07 -17.92
N ALA A 43 -0.76 -1.66 -16.66
CA ALA A 43 0.29 -1.76 -15.64
C ALA A 43 0.74 -3.21 -15.44
N VAL A 44 -0.21 -4.16 -15.31
CA VAL A 44 0.09 -5.59 -15.25
C VAL A 44 0.89 -6.05 -16.47
N GLN A 45 0.50 -5.63 -17.68
CA GLN A 45 1.21 -6.00 -18.91
C GLN A 45 2.65 -5.48 -18.93
N VAL A 46 2.85 -4.20 -18.63
CA VAL A 46 4.17 -3.55 -18.60
C VAL A 46 5.09 -4.22 -17.58
N LEU A 47 4.61 -4.42 -16.34
CA LEU A 47 5.38 -5.05 -15.28
C LEU A 47 5.69 -6.52 -15.58
N THR A 48 4.72 -7.24 -16.14
CA THR A 48 4.89 -8.65 -16.51
C THR A 48 5.86 -8.82 -17.66
N ALA A 49 5.84 -7.94 -18.65
CA ALA A 49 6.77 -7.96 -19.77
C ALA A 49 8.18 -7.47 -19.40
N GLY A 50 8.36 -6.86 -18.22
CA GLY A 50 9.64 -6.32 -17.80
C GLY A 50 10.10 -5.13 -18.64
N VAL A 51 9.15 -4.36 -19.19
CA VAL A 51 9.46 -3.15 -19.95
C VAL A 51 10.23 -2.17 -19.04
N PRO A 52 11.39 -1.63 -19.47
CA PRO A 52 12.17 -0.71 -18.65
C PRO A 52 11.71 0.75 -18.80
N GLY A 53 12.28 1.64 -17.98
CA GLY A 53 12.16 3.09 -18.16
C GLY A 53 10.79 3.66 -17.75
N PRO A 54 10.37 4.81 -18.32
CA PRO A 54 9.24 5.58 -17.83
C PRO A 54 7.91 4.81 -17.75
N GLN A 55 7.68 3.87 -18.68
CA GLN A 55 6.47 3.05 -18.67
C GLN A 55 6.42 2.16 -17.42
N ARG A 56 7.57 1.64 -16.98
CA ARG A 56 7.70 0.84 -15.77
C ARG A 56 7.40 1.65 -14.52
N THR A 57 7.95 2.85 -14.45
CA THR A 57 7.70 3.82 -13.37
C THR A 57 6.21 4.11 -13.24
N GLU A 58 5.54 4.40 -14.35
CA GLU A 58 4.09 4.67 -14.36
C GLU A 58 3.27 3.42 -13.97
N ALA A 59 3.69 2.25 -14.45
CA ALA A 59 3.05 1.00 -14.08
C ALA A 59 3.17 0.70 -12.57
N LEU A 60 4.31 0.98 -11.94
CA LEU A 60 4.49 0.86 -10.50
C LEU A 60 3.64 1.86 -9.71
N ASN A 61 3.47 3.09 -10.20
CA ASN A 61 2.55 4.07 -9.59
C ASN A 61 1.09 3.60 -9.65
N THR A 62 0.71 2.96 -10.77
CA THR A 62 -0.67 2.53 -11.01
C THR A 62 -1.01 1.23 -10.26
N ILE A 63 -0.10 0.25 -10.22
CA ILE A 63 -0.40 -1.10 -9.75
C ILE A 63 -0.84 -1.14 -8.27
N GLY A 64 -0.42 -0.16 -7.47
CA GLY A 64 -0.85 0.06 -6.09
C GLY A 64 -2.36 0.29 -5.91
N LEU A 65 -3.06 0.65 -6.99
CA LEU A 65 -4.50 0.97 -7.00
C LEU A 65 -5.38 -0.17 -7.53
N CYS A 66 -4.77 -1.27 -8.00
CA CYS A 66 -5.45 -2.29 -8.80
C CYS A 66 -6.11 -3.42 -8.00
N GLY A 67 -6.12 -3.35 -6.67
CA GLY A 67 -6.66 -4.45 -5.86
C GLY A 67 -5.88 -5.76 -6.09
N ALA A 68 -6.56 -6.89 -5.91
CA ALA A 68 -5.94 -8.21 -5.97
C ALA A 68 -5.35 -8.59 -7.35
N GLU A 69 -5.85 -8.00 -8.44
CA GLU A 69 -5.40 -8.34 -9.80
C GLU A 69 -3.96 -7.90 -10.09
N GLY A 70 -3.44 -6.94 -9.33
CA GLY A 70 -2.06 -6.47 -9.44
C GLY A 70 -1.03 -7.35 -8.73
N VAL A 71 -1.46 -8.21 -7.80
CA VAL A 71 -0.57 -9.01 -6.94
C VAL A 71 0.37 -9.93 -7.74
N PRO A 72 -0.09 -10.68 -8.77
CA PRO A 72 0.81 -11.53 -9.56
C PRO A 72 1.93 -10.74 -10.26
N ALA A 73 1.63 -9.52 -10.72
CA ALA A 73 2.63 -8.64 -11.34
C ALA A 73 3.64 -8.16 -10.30
N LEU A 74 3.20 -7.77 -9.10
CA LEU A 74 4.08 -7.39 -7.99
C LEU A 74 5.01 -8.54 -7.58
N VAL A 75 4.49 -9.76 -7.44
CA VAL A 75 5.31 -10.96 -7.14
C VAL A 75 6.40 -11.16 -8.19
N LYS A 76 6.06 -11.00 -9.48
CA LYS A 76 7.03 -11.09 -10.57
C LYS A 76 8.07 -9.97 -10.53
N VAL A 77 7.69 -8.76 -10.17
CA VAL A 77 8.63 -7.65 -10.02
C VAL A 77 9.59 -7.91 -8.87
N TRP A 78 9.11 -8.37 -7.71
CA TRP A 78 9.96 -8.75 -6.57
C TRP A 78 10.98 -9.83 -6.92
N SER A 79 10.59 -10.85 -7.70
CA SER A 79 11.52 -11.90 -8.12
C SER A 79 12.62 -11.41 -9.07
N ALA A 80 12.43 -10.27 -9.73
CA ALA A 80 13.40 -9.64 -10.64
C ALA A 80 14.02 -8.35 -10.08
N ALA A 81 13.72 -7.99 -8.82
CA ALA A 81 14.14 -6.72 -8.24
C ALA A 81 15.67 -6.56 -8.27
N GLY A 82 16.12 -5.43 -8.83
CA GLY A 82 17.52 -5.03 -8.96
C GLY A 82 18.00 -4.16 -7.79
N ASP A 83 18.95 -3.26 -8.04
CA ASP A 83 19.54 -2.38 -7.00
C ASP A 83 19.11 -0.90 -7.11
N ASP A 84 18.29 -0.56 -8.11
CA ASP A 84 17.81 0.82 -8.30
C ASP A 84 16.85 1.23 -7.18
N ARG A 85 17.34 2.10 -6.30
CA ARG A 85 16.61 2.59 -5.13
C ARG A 85 15.35 3.39 -5.49
N ALA A 86 15.33 4.10 -6.61
CA ALA A 86 14.15 4.87 -7.04
C ALA A 86 13.04 3.91 -7.46
N GLU A 87 13.36 2.90 -8.28
CA GLU A 87 12.41 1.86 -8.67
C GLU A 87 11.92 1.07 -7.46
N LEU A 88 12.82 0.68 -6.56
CA LEU A 88 12.46 -0.06 -5.36
C LEU A 88 11.57 0.76 -4.41
N GLY A 89 11.76 2.07 -4.30
CA GLY A 89 10.87 2.95 -3.53
C GLY A 89 9.43 2.93 -4.04
N LEU A 90 9.26 2.95 -5.37
CA LEU A 90 7.95 2.79 -6.01
C LEU A 90 7.36 1.40 -5.77
N LEU A 91 8.18 0.36 -5.92
CA LEU A 91 7.77 -1.02 -5.66
C LEU A 91 7.31 -1.22 -4.21
N VAL A 92 8.06 -0.72 -3.23
CA VAL A 92 7.69 -0.74 -1.80
C VAL A 92 6.34 -0.06 -1.59
N THR A 93 6.16 1.13 -2.15
CA THR A 93 4.91 1.90 -2.04
C THR A 93 3.72 1.13 -2.62
N ALA A 94 3.87 0.60 -3.83
CA ALA A 94 2.84 -0.19 -4.48
C ALA A 94 2.52 -1.50 -3.74
N THR A 95 3.50 -2.11 -3.08
CA THR A 95 3.38 -3.41 -2.42
C THR A 95 2.71 -3.30 -1.04
N ARG A 96 2.93 -2.21 -0.29
CA ARG A 96 2.39 -1.99 1.06
C ARG A 96 0.86 -2.06 1.14
N GLY A 97 0.17 -1.74 0.06
CA GLY A 97 -1.30 -1.77 -0.03
C GLY A 97 -1.92 -3.17 -0.17
N PHE A 98 -1.10 -4.23 -0.30
CA PHE A 98 -1.58 -5.59 -0.51
C PHE A 98 -0.93 -6.53 0.47
N VAL A 99 -1.67 -7.41 1.14
CA VAL A 99 -1.07 -8.44 1.98
C VAL A 99 -1.62 -9.79 1.55
N THR A 100 -0.82 -10.57 0.82
CA THR A 100 -1.17 -11.93 0.40
C THR A 100 -0.06 -12.92 0.73
N PRO A 101 -0.36 -14.22 0.91
CA PRO A 101 0.64 -15.24 1.19
C PRO A 101 1.77 -15.30 0.14
N GLU A 102 1.44 -15.13 -1.14
CA GLU A 102 2.38 -15.18 -2.26
C GLU A 102 3.35 -13.99 -2.22
N LEU A 103 2.83 -12.80 -1.92
CA LEU A 103 3.63 -11.59 -1.82
C LEU A 103 4.54 -11.63 -0.59
N VAL A 104 4.02 -12.07 0.56
CA VAL A 104 4.82 -12.32 1.78
C VAL A 104 5.93 -13.33 1.49
N SER A 105 5.62 -14.42 0.79
CA SER A 105 6.62 -15.43 0.40
C SER A 105 7.72 -14.86 -0.49
N ALA A 106 7.36 -14.06 -1.51
CA ALA A 106 8.32 -13.40 -2.39
C ALA A 106 9.23 -12.41 -1.64
N LEU A 107 8.68 -11.67 -0.69
CA LEU A 107 9.43 -10.74 0.15
C LEU A 107 10.44 -11.46 1.06
N PHE A 108 10.02 -12.53 1.74
CA PHE A 108 10.95 -13.35 2.54
C PHE A 108 12.05 -13.98 1.68
N THR A 109 11.69 -14.50 0.51
CA THR A 109 12.66 -15.05 -0.45
C THR A 109 13.70 -13.99 -0.85
N THR A 110 13.26 -12.77 -1.12
CA THR A 110 14.13 -11.66 -1.47
C THR A 110 15.06 -11.30 -0.30
N LEU A 111 14.51 -11.16 0.92
CA LEU A 111 15.25 -10.82 2.13
C LEU A 111 16.34 -11.85 2.48
N GLU A 112 16.02 -13.15 2.37
CA GLU A 112 16.88 -14.26 2.79
C GLU A 112 17.97 -14.60 1.75
N GLN A 113 17.72 -14.31 0.47
CA GLN A 113 18.64 -14.67 -0.61
C GLN A 113 19.89 -13.76 -0.60
N ARG A 114 21.00 -14.26 -0.03
CA ARG A 114 22.29 -13.56 0.09
C ARG A 114 22.85 -12.98 -1.22
N GLY A 115 22.50 -13.59 -2.37
CA GLY A 115 22.92 -13.12 -3.69
C GLY A 115 22.12 -11.94 -4.25
N ARG A 116 21.04 -11.51 -3.57
CA ARG A 116 20.29 -10.30 -3.95
C ARG A 116 21.07 -9.05 -3.55
N SER A 117 20.84 -7.97 -4.28
CA SER A 117 21.40 -6.67 -3.95
C SER A 117 20.95 -6.21 -2.55
N LEU A 118 21.78 -5.42 -1.89
CA LEU A 118 21.44 -4.87 -0.57
C LEU A 118 20.13 -4.08 -0.63
N ASN A 119 19.94 -3.23 -1.63
CA ASN A 119 18.73 -2.39 -1.69
C ASN A 119 17.48 -3.24 -1.91
N ALA A 120 17.51 -4.32 -2.70
CA ALA A 120 16.35 -5.20 -2.84
C ALA A 120 15.99 -5.90 -1.53
N ARG A 121 17.01 -6.39 -0.79
CA ARG A 121 16.82 -7.05 0.51
C ARG A 121 16.26 -6.08 1.54
N VAL A 122 16.79 -4.85 1.60
CA VAL A 122 16.27 -3.77 2.45
C VAL A 122 14.85 -3.40 2.04
N ALA A 123 14.57 -3.21 0.75
CA ALA A 123 13.22 -2.91 0.25
C ALA A 123 12.19 -3.95 0.73
N ALA A 124 12.54 -5.24 0.64
CA ALA A 124 11.68 -6.32 1.11
C ALA A 124 11.44 -6.23 2.63
N LEU A 125 12.49 -5.94 3.41
CA LEU A 125 12.40 -5.69 4.85
C LEU A 125 11.44 -4.52 5.16
N LEU A 126 11.52 -3.41 4.42
CA LEU A 126 10.65 -2.24 4.63
C LEU A 126 9.16 -2.60 4.52
N VAL A 127 8.80 -3.45 3.56
CA VAL A 127 7.42 -3.91 3.38
C VAL A 127 7.01 -4.87 4.49
N LEU A 128 7.86 -5.84 4.82
CA LEU A 128 7.58 -6.83 5.87
C LEU A 128 7.38 -6.18 7.25
N LEU A 129 8.13 -5.12 7.55
CA LEU A 129 7.94 -4.32 8.77
C LEU A 129 6.56 -3.63 8.77
N THR A 130 6.17 -3.00 7.65
CA THR A 130 4.83 -2.40 7.51
C THR A 130 3.71 -3.44 7.57
N TYR A 131 3.94 -4.68 7.14
CA TYR A 131 2.96 -5.76 7.30
C TYR A 131 2.85 -6.26 8.73
N ALA A 132 3.97 -6.30 9.46
CA ALA A 132 3.99 -6.69 10.86
C ALA A 132 3.29 -5.65 11.74
N ASP A 133 3.41 -4.36 11.39
CA ASP A 133 2.63 -3.28 11.98
C ASP A 133 2.37 -2.16 10.97
N PRO A 134 1.10 -1.90 10.59
CA PRO A 134 0.76 -0.87 9.63
C PRO A 134 0.95 0.57 10.15
N ALA A 135 1.17 0.76 11.46
CA ALA A 135 1.57 2.05 12.02
C ALA A 135 3.06 2.35 11.75
N VAL A 136 3.82 1.38 11.25
CA VAL A 136 5.26 1.48 10.99
C VAL A 136 5.54 1.55 9.49
N VAL A 137 5.97 2.72 9.03
CA VAL A 137 6.35 2.95 7.63
C VAL A 137 7.81 3.40 7.53
N PRO A 138 8.76 2.45 7.46
CA PRO A 138 10.16 2.78 7.35
C PRO A 138 10.56 3.29 5.96
N GLY A 139 11.51 4.20 5.92
CA GLY A 139 12.23 4.62 4.72
C GLY A 139 13.53 3.84 4.53
N PHE A 140 14.13 3.94 3.35
CA PHE A 140 15.45 3.34 3.12
C PHE A 140 16.55 3.99 3.96
N ASP A 141 16.45 5.28 4.26
CA ASP A 141 17.44 6.02 5.06
C ASP A 141 17.48 5.53 6.51
N ASP A 142 16.42 4.88 7.00
CA ASP A 142 16.39 4.23 8.31
C ASP A 142 17.33 3.00 8.39
N PHE A 143 17.78 2.47 7.24
CA PHE A 143 18.54 1.22 7.12
C PHE A 143 19.84 1.33 6.34
N VAL A 144 19.97 2.33 5.47
CA VAL A 144 21.08 2.48 4.55
C VAL A 144 21.68 3.87 4.73
N GLY A 145 22.62 3.98 5.67
CA GLY A 145 23.42 5.18 5.93
C GLY A 145 24.83 4.82 6.42
N ASP A 146 25.73 5.81 6.39
CA ASP A 146 27.15 5.69 6.76
C ASP A 146 27.31 5.59 8.28
N SER A 147 26.96 4.43 8.84
CA SER A 147 27.52 3.92 10.09
C SER A 147 27.61 4.89 11.28
N SER A 148 26.49 5.30 11.88
CA SER A 148 26.35 5.58 13.35
C SER A 148 25.05 6.30 13.69
N GLU A 149 24.49 7.08 12.77
CA GLU A 149 23.19 7.74 12.89
C GLU A 149 22.09 6.95 12.20
N LEU A 150 22.02 5.63 12.41
CA LEU A 150 20.81 4.88 12.08
C LEU A 150 19.77 5.27 13.12
N LEU A 151 19.19 6.44 12.86
CA LEU A 151 18.35 7.16 13.76
C LEU A 151 17.13 6.27 14.00
N VAL A 152 16.99 5.95 15.28
CA VAL A 152 15.74 5.60 15.94
C VAL A 152 14.81 6.83 15.81
N HIS A 153 14.48 7.22 14.59
CA HIS A 153 13.21 7.85 14.34
C HIS A 153 12.22 6.72 14.50
N HIS A 154 11.35 6.82 15.50
CA HIS A 154 10.13 6.03 15.49
C HIS A 154 9.58 6.15 14.07
N TYR A 155 9.59 5.02 13.35
CA TYR A 155 9.12 4.94 11.97
C TYR A 155 7.85 5.78 11.85
N GLY A 156 7.74 6.59 10.79
CA GLY A 156 6.65 7.55 10.68
C GLY A 156 5.32 6.90 11.07
N ALA A 157 4.71 7.39 12.16
CA ALA A 157 3.44 6.89 12.63
C ALA A 157 2.34 7.44 11.72
N ILE A 158 1.52 6.55 11.18
CA ILE A 158 0.36 6.97 10.39
C ILE A 158 -0.86 7.05 11.31
N ASP A 159 -1.37 8.26 11.53
CA ASP A 159 -2.56 8.51 12.35
C ASP A 159 -3.87 7.97 11.72
N HIS A 160 -3.82 7.58 10.44
CA HIS A 160 -4.92 7.04 9.65
C HIS A 160 -4.49 5.79 8.86
N PRO A 161 -4.23 4.64 9.53
CA PRO A 161 -3.81 3.44 8.83
C PRO A 161 -4.94 2.96 7.90
N ALA A 162 -4.67 2.91 6.60
CA ALA A 162 -5.63 2.34 5.66
C ALA A 162 -5.87 0.85 6.01
N PRO A 163 -7.13 0.36 5.93
CA PRO A 163 -7.40 -1.06 6.05
C PRO A 163 -6.79 -1.80 4.86
N VAL A 164 -5.72 -2.56 5.11
CA VAL A 164 -5.11 -3.40 4.09
C VAL A 164 -5.87 -4.72 4.03
N VAL A 165 -6.43 -5.02 2.85
CA VAL A 165 -7.15 -6.27 2.58
C VAL A 165 -6.22 -7.47 2.89
N GLY A 166 -6.71 -8.45 3.65
CA GLY A 166 -5.97 -9.69 3.98
C GLY A 166 -5.15 -9.68 5.27
N ARG A 167 -5.14 -8.56 6.02
CA ARG A 167 -4.28 -8.34 7.20
C ARG A 167 -4.69 -9.09 8.48
N GLU A 168 -5.94 -9.54 8.61
CA GLU A 168 -6.52 -10.10 9.84
C GLU A 168 -5.85 -11.38 10.38
N ARG A 169 -4.98 -12.05 9.60
CA ARG A 169 -4.38 -13.34 9.98
C ARG A 169 -2.88 -13.34 10.21
N LEU A 170 -2.20 -12.18 10.17
CA LEU A 170 -0.75 -12.17 9.99
C LEU A 170 0.06 -11.55 11.12
N THR A 171 -0.49 -10.71 11.99
CA THR A 171 0.34 -9.77 12.78
C THR A 171 1.33 -10.45 13.74
N GLU A 172 0.90 -11.35 14.62
CA GLU A 172 1.83 -11.99 15.57
C GLU A 172 2.69 -13.09 14.91
N SER A 173 2.10 -13.90 14.03
CA SER A 173 2.82 -14.96 13.31
C SER A 173 3.89 -14.40 12.37
N LEU A 174 3.59 -13.28 11.67
CA LEU A 174 4.51 -12.62 10.77
C LEU A 174 5.63 -11.92 11.53
N ALA A 175 5.33 -11.18 12.60
CA ALA A 175 6.35 -10.53 13.43
C ALA A 175 7.32 -11.55 14.02
N ASN A 176 6.81 -12.69 14.50
CA ASN A 176 7.65 -13.78 15.01
C ASN A 176 8.51 -14.41 13.92
N ARG A 177 7.94 -14.67 12.73
CA ARG A 177 8.71 -15.16 11.57
C ARG A 177 9.77 -14.16 11.13
N LEU A 178 9.44 -12.88 11.06
CA LEU A 178 10.38 -11.84 10.67
C LEU A 178 11.53 -11.74 11.68
N ARG A 179 11.22 -11.81 12.99
CA ARG A 179 12.23 -11.85 14.05
C ARG A 179 13.17 -13.05 13.89
N SER A 180 12.63 -14.25 13.67
CA SER A 180 13.45 -15.46 13.50
C SER A 180 14.28 -15.45 12.22
N THR A 181 13.77 -14.87 11.12
CA THR A 181 14.54 -14.66 9.88
C THR A 181 15.68 -13.63 10.08
N LEU A 182 15.44 -12.54 10.82
CA LEU A 182 16.41 -11.47 10.97
C LEU A 182 17.54 -11.78 11.96
N GLN A 183 17.31 -12.62 12.97
CA GLN A 183 18.34 -13.02 13.94
C GLN A 183 19.62 -13.60 13.28
N PRO A 184 19.55 -14.60 12.39
CA PRO A 184 20.74 -15.13 11.72
C PRO A 184 21.36 -14.13 10.73
N ILE A 185 20.55 -13.28 10.08
CA ILE A 185 21.04 -12.20 9.21
C ILE A 185 21.86 -11.20 10.04
N ALA A 186 21.33 -10.73 11.16
CA ALA A 186 22.01 -9.81 12.07
C ALA A 186 23.35 -10.36 12.59
N ALA A 187 23.43 -11.67 12.82
CA ALA A 187 24.63 -12.32 13.36
C ALA A 187 25.68 -12.65 12.29
N THR A 188 25.26 -13.14 11.12
CA THR A 188 26.17 -13.87 10.21
C THR A 188 26.00 -13.56 8.72
N ASP A 189 25.19 -12.57 8.33
CA ASP A 189 25.09 -12.20 6.92
C ASP A 189 26.44 -11.77 6.35
N GLY A 190 26.72 -12.10 5.08
CA GLY A 190 27.97 -11.74 4.42
C GLY A 190 28.12 -10.22 4.23
N ASP A 191 27.01 -9.51 4.02
CA ASP A 191 27.01 -8.05 3.88
C ASP A 191 26.89 -7.39 5.26
N ALA A 192 27.91 -6.63 5.65
CA ALA A 192 27.95 -5.91 6.93
C ALA A 192 26.79 -4.91 7.08
N ARG A 193 26.36 -4.28 6.00
CA ARG A 193 25.24 -3.33 5.99
C ARG A 193 23.92 -4.07 6.20
N MET A 194 23.77 -5.27 5.65
CA MET A 194 22.58 -6.09 5.92
C MET A 194 22.53 -6.57 7.37
N ARG A 195 23.70 -6.94 7.97
CA ARG A 195 23.78 -7.24 9.41
C ARG A 195 23.35 -6.05 10.27
N ILE A 196 23.73 -4.84 9.88
CA ILE A 196 23.33 -3.61 10.55
C ILE A 196 21.82 -3.38 10.41
N ALA A 197 21.28 -3.44 9.19
CA ALA A 197 19.87 -3.26 8.91
C ALA A 197 18.98 -4.23 9.73
N ALA A 198 19.36 -5.51 9.79
CA ALA A 198 18.65 -6.50 10.60
C ALA A 198 18.70 -6.17 12.10
N ARG A 199 19.83 -5.70 12.63
CA ARG A 199 19.93 -5.28 14.03
C ARG A 199 19.08 -4.04 14.34
N VAL A 200 18.98 -3.10 13.40
CA VAL A 200 18.09 -1.93 13.54
C VAL A 200 16.64 -2.40 13.60
N ALA A 201 16.19 -3.23 12.65
CA ALA A 201 14.83 -3.75 12.63
C ALA A 201 14.47 -4.48 13.94
N LEU A 202 15.35 -5.35 14.45
CA LEU A 202 15.13 -6.12 15.68
C LEU A 202 15.03 -5.25 16.96
N LYS A 203 15.56 -4.03 16.94
CA LYS A 203 15.57 -3.10 18.09
C LYS A 203 14.44 -2.09 18.06
N ASN A 204 13.63 -2.07 16.99
CA ASN A 204 12.58 -1.08 16.80
C ASN A 204 11.22 -1.78 16.61
N PRO A 205 10.09 -1.09 16.87
CA PRO A 205 8.77 -1.62 16.57
C PRO A 205 8.65 -2.06 15.10
N PRO A 206 7.90 -3.11 14.76
CA PRO A 206 7.12 -3.94 15.65
C PRO A 206 7.87 -5.14 16.23
N LEU A 207 9.20 -5.21 16.04
CA LEU A 207 9.98 -6.38 16.42
C LEU A 207 10.67 -6.25 17.79
N ALA A 208 10.81 -5.02 18.28
CA ALA A 208 11.23 -4.75 19.64
C ALA A 208 10.33 -5.53 20.64
N PRO A 209 10.92 -6.12 21.68
CA PRO A 209 10.18 -6.80 22.74
C PRO A 209 9.34 -5.84 23.60
#